data_AF-A0A072U2W2-F1
#
_entry.id   AF-A0A072U2W2-F1
#
_cell.length_a   1.000
_cell.length_b   1.000
_cell.length_c   1.000
_cell.angle_alpha   90.00
_cell.angle_beta   90.00
_cell.angle_gamma   90.00
#
_symmetry.space_group_name_H-M   'P 1'
#
loop_
_entity.id
_entity.type
_entity.pdbx_description
1 polymer ?
#
loop_
_entity_poly.entity_id
_entity_poly.type
_entity_poly.pdbx_seq_one_letter_code
_entity_poly.pdbx_strand_id
1 'polypeptide(L)' 'MASKGKAPKLTKFADIVGGRIEFQIQGRVINLWTTPDRFNAAEVGSIHMILLDSQVLSSR' A
#
# COMPACT_ATOMS: atom_id res chain seq x y z
N MET A 1 -10.01 -19.40 24.68
CA MET A 1 -9.31 -18.14 25.03
C MET A 1 -8.75 -17.56 23.75
N ALA A 2 -9.34 -16.48 23.22
CA ALA A 2 -8.78 -15.82 22.04
C ALA A 2 -7.49 -15.10 22.46
N SER A 3 -6.35 -15.54 21.95
CA SER A 3 -5.12 -14.75 22.08
C SER A 3 -5.41 -13.39 21.46
N LYS A 4 -5.30 -12.31 22.23
CA LYS A 4 -5.28 -10.96 21.66
C LYS A 4 -4.02 -10.89 20.78
N GLY A 5 -4.16 -11.25 19.51
CA GLY A 5 -3.08 -11.21 18.53
C GLY A 5 -2.52 -9.80 18.52
N LYS A 6 -1.21 -9.67 18.70
CA LYS A 6 -0.52 -8.39 18.66
C LYS A 6 -0.87 -7.72 17.33
N ALA A 7 -1.42 -6.50 17.38
CA ALA A 7 -1.74 -5.78 16.16
C ALA A 7 -0.47 -5.71 15.29
N PRO A 8 -0.55 -6.08 14.00
CA PRO A 8 0.58 -6.05 13.10
C PRO A 8 1.20 -4.65 13.06
N LYS A 9 2.53 -4.58 13.17
CA LYS A 9 3.25 -3.30 13.14
C LYS A 9 3.17 -2.72 11.73
N LEU A 10 2.52 -1.57 11.61
CA LEU A 10 2.45 -0.83 10.35
C LEU A 10 3.86 -0.42 9.90
N THR A 11 4.14 -0.67 8.63
CA THR A 11 5.39 -0.32 7.94
C THR A 11 5.25 1.08 7.37
N LYS A 12 6.26 1.94 7.59
CA LYS A 12 6.31 3.27 6.99
C LYS A 12 6.59 3.13 5.50
N PHE A 13 6.09 4.06 4.69
CA PHE A 13 6.30 3.98 3.24
C PHE A 13 7.79 4.06 2.87
N ALA A 14 8.56 4.86 3.62
CA ALA A 14 10.01 5.00 3.46
C ALA A 14 10.81 3.72 3.79
N ASP A 15 10.22 2.77 4.52
CA ASP A 15 10.87 1.51 4.92
C ASP A 15 10.57 0.36 3.94
N ILE A 16 9.80 0.63 2.86
CA ILE A 16 9.49 -0.36 1.83
C ILE A 16 10.71 -0.53 0.92
N VAL A 17 11.20 -1.76 0.85
CA VAL A 17 12.34 -2.15 0.03
C VAL A 17 11.99 -3.39 -0.79
N GLY A 18 12.65 -3.55 -1.95
CA GLY A 18 12.48 -4.74 -2.79
C GLY A 18 12.78 -6.03 -2.03
N GLY A 19 12.00 -7.08 -2.29
CA GLY A 19 12.14 -8.39 -1.65
C GLY A 19 11.39 -8.58 -0.32
N ARG A 20 10.83 -7.51 0.26
CA ARG A 20 9.96 -7.62 1.45
C ARG A 20 8.52 -7.85 1.01
N ILE A 21 8.01 -9.07 1.16
CA ILE A 21 6.67 -9.48 0.69
C ILE A 21 5.59 -9.46 1.77
N GLU A 22 5.97 -9.46 3.05
CA GLU A 22 5.04 -9.40 4.17
C GLU A 22 5.18 -8.07 4.91
N PHE A 23 4.25 -7.15 4.61
CA PHE A 23 4.13 -5.90 5.34
C PHE A 23 2.69 -5.40 5.31
N GLN A 24 2.35 -4.59 6.30
CA GLN A 24 1.08 -3.88 6.35
C GLN A 24 1.35 -2.39 6.37
N ILE A 25 0.61 -1.64 5.56
CA ILE A 25 0.74 -0.20 5.41
C ILE A 25 -0.59 0.47 5.71
N GLN A 26 -0.53 1.71 6.17
CA GLN A 26 -1.70 2.57 6.33
C GLN A 26 -1.42 3.89 5.63
N GLY A 27 -2.30 4.30 4.72
CA GLY A 27 -2.18 5.57 4.03
C GLY A 27 -3.49 6.01 3.41
N ARG A 28 -3.49 7.23 2.91
CA ARG A 28 -4.61 7.84 2.19
C ARG A 28 -4.38 7.73 0.69
N VAL A 29 -5.38 7.26 -0.05
CA VAL A 29 -5.37 7.38 -1.51
C VAL A 29 -5.59 8.85 -1.86
N ILE A 30 -4.61 9.46 -2.53
CA ILE A 30 -4.71 10.85 -2.98
C ILE A 30 -5.07 10.95 -4.46
N ASN A 31 -4.78 9.91 -5.24
CA ASN A 31 -5.20 9.83 -6.63
C ASN A 31 -5.29 8.36 -7.06
N LEU A 32 -6.25 8.04 -7.94
CA LEU A 32 -6.51 6.71 -8.45
C LEU A 32 -7.02 6.80 -9.89
N TRP A 33 -6.45 6.00 -10.79
CA TRP A 33 -6.90 5.92 -12.17
C TRP A 33 -6.71 4.51 -12.73
N THR A 34 -7.55 4.16 -13.70
CA THR A 34 -7.36 2.98 -14.54
C THR A 34 -6.32 3.27 -15.61
N THR A 35 -5.48 2.29 -15.92
CA THR A 35 -4.52 2.41 -17.03
C THR A 35 -5.10 1.71 -18.26
N PRO A 36 -5.32 2.40 -19.39
CA PRO A 36 -5.74 1.76 -20.62
C PRO A 36 -4.56 1.02 -21.27
N ASP A 37 -4.89 -0.16 -21.80
CA ASP A 37 -4.10 -1.07 -22.65
C ASP A 37 -2.67 -1.44 -22.23
N ARG A 38 -2.45 -2.74 -22.14
CA ARG A 38 -1.26 -3.35 -21.58
C ARG A 38 -0.38 -3.85 -22.71
N PHE A 39 0.93 -3.72 -22.55
CA PHE A 39 1.91 -4.37 -23.43
C PHE A 39 1.89 -5.90 -23.31
N ASN A 40 1.21 -6.43 -22.27
CA ASN A 40 1.04 -7.85 -22.02
C ASN A 40 -0.43 -8.25 -22.19
N ALA A 41 -0.70 -9.17 -23.13
CA ALA A 41 -2.05 -9.66 -23.43
C ALA A 41 -2.64 -10.56 -22.33
N ALA A 42 -1.81 -11.13 -21.44
CA ALA A 42 -2.27 -12.02 -20.36
C ALA A 42 -2.84 -11.25 -19.15
N GLU A 43 -2.76 -9.94 -19.17
CA GLU A 43 -2.97 -9.09 -18.02
C GLU A 43 -4.43 -8.57 -18.02
N VAL A 44 -5.27 -8.98 -17.06
CA VAL A 44 -6.68 -8.53 -16.91
C VAL A 44 -6.81 -7.23 -16.08
N GLY A 45 -6.79 -6.04 -16.71
CA GLY A 45 -6.90 -4.71 -16.09
C GLY A 45 -5.84 -4.27 -15.03
N SER A 46 -5.48 -2.99 -14.99
CA SER A 46 -4.58 -2.41 -13.97
C SER A 46 -5.14 -1.14 -13.36
N ILE A 47 -4.81 -0.90 -12.09
CA ILE A 47 -5.10 0.34 -11.37
C ILE A 47 -3.77 0.93 -10.90
N HIS A 48 -3.60 2.23 -11.11
CA HIS A 48 -2.50 3.00 -10.54
C HIS A 48 -3.04 3.88 -9.42
N MET A 49 -2.27 3.99 -8.35
CA MET A 49 -2.64 4.75 -7.16
C MET A 49 -1.45 5.56 -6.67
N ILE A 50 -1.71 6.76 -6.18
CA ILE A 50 -0.76 7.50 -5.36
C ILE A 50 -1.26 7.48 -3.92
N LEU A 51 -0.41 7.00 -3.02
CA LEU A 51 -0.70 6.88 -1.59
C LEU A 51 0.11 7.90 -0.80
N LEU A 52 -0.51 8.53 0.19
CA LEU A 52 0.14 9.39 1.18
C LEU A 52 0.22 8.66 2.53
N ASP A 53 1.42 8.60 3.12
CA ASP A 53 1.66 7.98 4.43
C ASP A 53 0.85 8.71 5.52
N SER A 54 0.16 7.94 6.37
CA SER A 54 -0.65 8.51 7.46
C SER A 54 0.19 9.29 8.48
N GLN A 55 1.48 8.94 8.63
CA GLN A 55 2.38 9.60 9.58
C GLN A 55 2.76 11.03 9.17
N VAL A 56 2.62 11.40 7.89
CA VAL A 56 2.88 12.77 7.41
C VAL A 56 1.82 13.76 7.94
N LEU A 57 0.61 13.28 8.26
CA LEU A 57 -0.49 14.12 8.71
C LEU A 57 -0.57 14.26 10.24
N SER A 58 0.09 13.40 11.01
CA SER A 58 0.03 13.39 12.48
C SER A 58 0.99 14.37 13.16
N SER A 59 1.84 15.07 12.40
CA SER A 59 2.81 16.05 12.92
C SER A 59 2.23 17.48 13.01
N ARG A 60 0.93 17.62 13.27
CA ARG A 60 0.24 18.89 13.53
C ARG A 60 -0.49 18.80 14.87
#